data_AF-A0A2V8F0S3-F1
#
_entry.id   AF-A0A2V8F0S3-F1
#
_cell.length_a   1.000
_cell.length_b   1.000
_cell.length_c   1.000
_cell.angle_alpha   90.00
_cell.angle_beta   90.00
_cell.angle_gamma   90.00
#
_symmetry.space_group_name_H-M   'P 1'
#
loop_
_entity.id
_entity.type
_entity.pdbx_description
1 polymer ?
#
loop_
_entity_poly.entity_id
_entity_poly.type
_entity_poly.pdbx_seq_one_letter_code
_entity_poly.pdbx_strand_id
1 'polypeptide(L)'
;MTAALDASPSRIPVLLGGCGSGRTTLLRQLRDRIGRTSVQHIDVERTATTPERFLRAVTAVSPFPVAESFPGLRRVLHDCLDGLSASGNRFVLTSRYVARALRLLRDRTSRFEVIDMPALSIEDTLDILGPLTTPAGPPSDVPQDPQEADYLARTVNALADGRPAYVRALADELATMREHGGAGGTDAISALAALLATDGRLAKLCSFCYELRLHRARGYGALKAILEILAEEEGLTLTEISQRLQRTPGSTKDYLSWLEDVDLVAARQKRYSFSDPMLRVWVRLHCRPSAPNDDDLAREVHRYALPRLPQPPEAPPARKEEPAFAMAGGPPSGIIEID
;
A
#
# COMPACT_ATOMS: atom_id res chain seq x y z
N MET A 1 11.53 16.15 -0.60
CA MET A 1 12.59 15.60 -1.48
C MET A 1 13.55 16.67 -1.99
N THR A 2 13.13 17.60 -2.85
CA THR A 2 14.04 18.65 -3.38
C THR A 2 14.66 19.50 -2.27
N ALA A 3 13.86 19.92 -1.29
CA ALA A 3 14.36 20.63 -0.10
C ALA A 3 15.47 19.88 0.66
N ALA A 4 15.37 18.55 0.77
CA ALA A 4 16.39 17.73 1.41
C ALA A 4 17.67 17.60 0.57
N LEU A 5 17.53 17.55 -0.77
CA LEU A 5 18.67 17.55 -1.70
C LEU A 5 19.43 18.89 -1.70
N ASP A 6 18.73 20.00 -1.47
CA ASP A 6 19.28 21.36 -1.47
C ASP A 6 19.69 21.86 -0.08
N ALA A 7 19.44 21.09 0.97
CA ALA A 7 19.86 21.42 2.34
C ALA A 7 21.38 21.57 2.46
N SER A 8 21.85 22.29 3.48
CA SER A 8 23.27 22.42 3.83
C SER A 8 23.53 21.96 5.27
N PRO A 9 24.18 20.80 5.48
CA PRO A 9 24.66 19.86 4.46
C PRO A 9 23.51 19.13 3.75
N SER A 10 23.76 18.68 2.51
CA SER A 10 22.76 17.94 1.73
C SER A 10 22.38 16.64 2.43
N ARG A 11 21.09 16.29 2.35
CA ARG A 11 20.55 15.04 2.90
C ARG A 11 20.22 14.07 1.78
N ILE A 12 20.11 12.79 2.14
CA ILE A 12 19.72 11.71 1.25
C ILE A 12 18.27 11.35 1.56
N PRO A 13 17.29 11.72 0.71
CA PRO A 13 15.91 11.32 0.90
C PRO A 13 15.77 9.81 0.68
N VAL A 14 15.10 9.13 1.61
CA VAL A 14 14.78 7.70 1.51
C VAL A 14 13.26 7.54 1.49
N LEU A 15 12.71 7.22 0.33
CA LEU A 15 11.27 7.03 0.18
C LEU A 15 10.86 5.60 0.52
N LEU A 16 10.00 5.46 1.52
CA LEU A 16 9.53 4.18 2.01
C LEU A 16 8.05 3.98 1.69
N GLY A 17 7.68 2.81 1.21
CA GLY A 17 6.26 2.46 1.03
C GLY A 17 6.09 1.02 0.56
N GLY A 18 4.88 0.47 0.68
CA GLY A 18 4.56 -0.90 0.25
C GLY A 18 4.44 -1.05 -1.27
N CYS A 19 4.11 -2.25 -1.75
CA CYS A 19 3.81 -2.48 -3.16
C CYS A 19 2.75 -1.52 -3.70
N GLY A 20 2.97 -0.97 -4.91
CA GLY A 20 1.98 -0.12 -5.56
C GLY A 20 1.83 1.29 -4.98
N SER A 21 2.68 1.69 -4.01
CA SER A 21 2.57 3.01 -3.36
C SER A 21 3.04 4.20 -4.21
N GLY A 22 3.48 3.99 -5.45
CA GLY A 22 3.89 5.08 -6.35
C GLY A 22 5.35 5.57 -6.25
N ARG A 23 6.23 4.94 -5.45
CA ARG A 23 7.66 5.34 -5.31
C ARG A 23 8.37 5.55 -6.65
N THR A 24 8.25 4.58 -7.56
CA THR A 24 8.90 4.64 -8.87
C THR A 24 8.33 5.75 -9.75
N THR A 25 7.03 6.02 -9.65
CA THR A 25 6.39 7.13 -10.37
C THR A 25 6.94 8.47 -9.88
N LEU A 26 7.01 8.66 -8.55
CA LEU A 26 7.55 9.88 -7.95
C LEU A 26 9.04 10.09 -8.28
N LEU A 27 9.84 9.02 -8.30
CA LEU A 27 11.24 9.08 -8.76
C LEU A 27 11.35 9.53 -10.22
N ARG A 28 10.49 9.01 -11.10
CA ARG A 28 10.50 9.38 -12.53
C ARG A 28 10.09 10.83 -12.72
N GLN A 29 9.08 11.30 -11.99
CA GLN A 29 8.69 12.71 -11.99
C GLN A 29 9.82 13.62 -11.50
N LEU A 30 10.52 13.24 -10.43
CA LEU A 30 11.68 13.99 -9.94
C LEU A 30 12.80 14.03 -11.00
N ARG A 31 13.10 12.88 -11.62
CA ARG A 31 14.09 12.80 -12.69
C ARG A 31 13.74 13.70 -13.87
N ASP A 32 12.48 13.68 -14.30
CA ASP A 32 12.03 14.49 -15.41
C ASP A 32 12.06 16.00 -15.07
N ARG A 33 11.82 16.38 -13.80
CA ARG A 33 11.93 17.76 -13.31
C ARG A 33 13.37 18.26 -13.19
N ILE A 34 14.32 17.42 -12.77
CA ILE A 34 15.75 17.78 -12.66
C ILE A 34 16.45 17.75 -14.02
N GLY A 35 15.96 16.92 -14.95
CA GLY A 35 16.53 16.68 -16.25
C GLY A 35 17.04 15.24 -16.39
N ARG A 36 16.74 14.60 -17.52
CA ARG A 36 17.07 13.18 -17.76
C ARG A 36 18.56 12.91 -17.92
N THR A 37 19.34 13.90 -18.32
CA THR A 37 20.79 13.80 -18.55
C THR A 37 21.61 14.11 -17.30
N SER A 38 21.01 14.74 -16.29
CA SER A 38 21.65 15.12 -15.03
C SER A 38 21.44 14.09 -13.92
N VAL A 39 20.66 13.03 -14.16
CA VAL A 39 20.28 12.03 -13.15
C VAL A 39 20.45 10.62 -13.70
N GLN A 40 21.19 9.78 -12.97
CA GLN A 40 21.28 8.34 -13.24
C GLN A 40 20.21 7.60 -12.41
N HIS A 41 19.39 6.77 -13.06
CA HIS A 41 18.43 5.90 -12.38
C HIS A 41 18.92 4.46 -12.43
N ILE A 42 19.04 3.83 -11.25
CA ILE A 42 19.49 2.44 -11.09
C ILE A 42 18.36 1.64 -10.44
N ASP A 43 17.81 0.67 -11.18
CA ASP A 43 16.84 -0.27 -10.65
C ASP A 43 17.56 -1.48 -10.06
N VAL A 44 17.80 -1.42 -8.75
CA VAL A 44 18.51 -2.46 -8.00
C VAL A 44 17.77 -3.80 -8.03
N GLU A 45 16.44 -3.80 -8.07
CA GLU A 45 15.67 -5.06 -8.09
C GLU A 45 15.86 -5.83 -9.40
N ARG A 46 16.05 -5.12 -10.52
CA ARG A 46 16.33 -5.73 -11.83
C ARG A 46 17.81 -6.02 -12.07
N THR A 47 18.72 -5.37 -11.33
CA THR A 47 20.17 -5.47 -11.55
C THR A 47 20.91 -6.34 -10.54
N ALA A 48 20.40 -6.48 -9.31
CA ALA A 48 21.02 -7.26 -8.24
C ALA A 48 20.66 -8.75 -8.27
N THR A 49 20.81 -9.41 -9.43
CA THR A 49 20.82 -10.88 -9.47
C THR A 49 22.15 -11.45 -8.98
N THR A 50 23.23 -10.66 -9.06
CA THR A 50 24.53 -10.90 -8.39
C THR A 50 25.22 -9.55 -8.06
N PRO A 51 26.16 -9.49 -7.09
CA PRO A 51 26.94 -8.28 -6.79
C PRO A 51 27.68 -7.70 -8.01
N GLU A 52 28.16 -8.54 -8.92
CA GLU A 52 28.89 -8.14 -10.14
C GLU A 52 27.97 -7.49 -11.16
N ARG A 53 26.74 -8.01 -11.32
CA ARG A 53 25.72 -7.39 -12.18
C ARG A 53 25.24 -6.06 -11.60
N PHE A 54 25.16 -5.95 -10.28
CA PHE A 54 24.88 -4.69 -9.61
C PHE A 54 26.00 -3.67 -9.90
N LEU A 55 27.26 -4.02 -9.64
CA LEU A 55 28.40 -3.14 -9.93
C LEU A 55 28.42 -2.70 -11.40
N ARG A 56 28.27 -3.64 -12.34
CA ARG A 56 28.22 -3.34 -13.77
C ARG A 56 27.05 -2.42 -14.14
N ALA A 57 25.88 -2.61 -13.55
CA ALA A 57 24.73 -1.75 -13.81
C ALA A 57 24.90 -0.34 -13.26
N VAL A 58 25.59 -0.20 -12.12
CA VAL A 58 25.96 1.10 -11.56
C VAL A 58 26.98 1.79 -12.46
N THR A 59 28.02 1.09 -12.93
CA THR A 59 29.17 1.72 -13.62
C THR A 59 28.99 1.91 -15.13
N ALA A 60 28.27 1.03 -15.82
CA ALA A 60 28.22 1.01 -17.29
C ALA A 60 27.63 2.28 -17.94
N VAL A 61 26.88 3.08 -17.17
CA VAL A 61 26.25 4.33 -17.64
C VAL A 61 26.45 5.49 -16.66
N SER A 62 27.36 5.35 -15.70
CA SER A 62 27.61 6.41 -14.72
C SER A 62 28.59 7.44 -15.25
N PRO A 63 28.26 8.75 -15.17
CA PRO A 63 29.25 9.81 -15.34
C PRO A 63 30.09 10.04 -14.05
N PHE A 64 29.89 9.25 -12.98
CA PHE A 64 30.52 9.46 -11.67
C PHE A 64 31.64 8.45 -11.37
N PRO A 65 32.70 8.85 -10.64
CA PRO A 65 33.83 7.98 -10.33
C PRO A 65 33.44 6.82 -9.39
N VAL A 66 34.03 5.65 -9.66
CA VAL A 66 33.75 4.39 -8.95
C VAL A 66 34.81 4.15 -7.88
N ALA A 67 34.40 3.82 -6.65
CA ALA A 67 35.31 3.37 -5.60
C ALA A 67 35.49 1.85 -5.67
N GLU A 68 36.74 1.40 -5.69
CA GLU A 68 37.12 -0.02 -5.74
C GLU A 68 37.37 -0.55 -4.32
N SER A 69 36.39 -1.26 -3.73
CA SER A 69 36.59 -2.35 -2.75
C SER A 69 35.29 -2.65 -1.99
N PHE A 70 34.91 -3.93 -1.89
CA PHE A 70 33.81 -4.39 -1.05
C PHE A 70 34.23 -5.63 -0.23
N PRO A 71 34.70 -5.46 1.02
CA PRO A 71 35.08 -6.57 1.87
C PRO A 71 33.85 -7.20 2.53
N GLY A 72 33.32 -8.28 1.94
CA GLY A 72 32.43 -9.25 2.61
C GLY A 72 30.92 -8.92 2.66
N LEU A 73 30.07 -9.90 2.29
CA LEU A 73 28.62 -9.70 2.09
C LEU A 73 27.78 -9.36 3.34
N ARG A 74 28.28 -9.59 4.56
CA ARG A 74 27.45 -9.41 5.79
C ARG A 74 27.18 -7.94 6.14
N ARG A 75 28.06 -7.02 5.74
CA ARG A 75 27.95 -5.59 6.02
C ARG A 75 27.69 -4.75 4.79
N VAL A 76 27.55 -5.35 3.61
CA VAL A 76 27.40 -4.64 2.32
C VAL A 76 26.38 -3.51 2.35
N LEU A 77 25.21 -3.71 2.96
CA LEU A 77 24.21 -2.63 3.06
C LEU A 77 24.67 -1.51 3.99
N HIS A 78 25.29 -1.82 5.13
CA HIS A 78 25.83 -0.83 6.05
C HIS A 78 26.99 -0.06 5.41
N ASP A 79 27.93 -0.77 4.80
CA ASP A 79 29.10 -0.19 4.14
C ASP A 79 28.68 0.66 2.92
N CYS A 80 27.66 0.21 2.16
CA CYS A 80 27.07 0.99 1.09
C CYS A 80 26.48 2.30 1.62
N LEU A 81 25.70 2.28 2.70
CA LEU A 81 25.14 3.49 3.29
C LEU A 81 26.24 4.43 3.85
N ASP A 82 27.32 3.89 4.41
CA ASP A 82 28.47 4.69 4.86
C ASP A 82 29.15 5.36 3.66
N GLY A 83 29.37 4.62 2.57
CA GLY A 83 29.91 5.15 1.32
C GLY A 83 29.02 6.23 0.68
N LEU A 84 27.70 6.02 0.66
CA LEU A 84 26.74 7.03 0.19
C LEU A 84 26.77 8.30 1.05
N SER A 85 26.92 8.14 2.37
CA SER A 85 26.95 9.27 3.31
C SER A 85 28.23 10.10 3.18
N ALA A 86 29.37 9.44 2.95
CA ALA A 86 30.68 10.07 2.76
C ALA A 86 30.86 10.68 1.35
N SER A 87 30.03 10.28 0.39
CA SER A 87 30.11 10.77 -0.98
C SER A 87 29.62 12.23 -1.10
N GLY A 88 30.28 13.00 -1.97
CA GLY A 88 29.84 14.35 -2.36
C GLY A 88 28.65 14.37 -3.32
N ASN A 89 28.21 13.20 -3.81
CA ASN A 89 27.08 13.09 -4.73
C ASN A 89 25.74 13.25 -4.01
N ARG A 90 24.71 13.65 -4.77
CA ARG A 90 23.32 13.70 -4.29
C ARG A 90 22.62 12.39 -4.63
N PHE A 91 21.98 11.78 -3.63
CA PHE A 91 21.28 10.51 -3.79
C PHE A 91 19.81 10.63 -3.38
N VAL A 92 18.96 9.86 -4.04
CA VAL A 92 17.60 9.56 -3.59
C VAL A 92 17.47 8.05 -3.57
N LEU A 93 17.08 7.50 -2.43
CA LEU A 93 16.88 6.07 -2.25
C LEU A 93 15.39 5.76 -2.16
N THR A 94 14.99 4.56 -2.58
CA THR A 94 13.62 4.07 -2.37
C THR A 94 13.66 2.62 -1.94
N SER A 95 12.76 2.24 -1.04
CA SER A 95 12.63 0.86 -0.62
C SER A 95 11.17 0.47 -0.52
N ARG A 96 10.87 -0.74 -1.01
CA ARG A 96 9.59 -1.42 -0.78
C ARG A 96 9.51 -2.17 0.54
N TYR A 97 10.64 -2.27 1.24
CA TYR A 97 10.83 -3.07 2.45
C TYR A 97 10.98 -2.10 3.63
N VAL A 98 9.86 -1.58 4.11
CA VAL A 98 9.78 -0.47 5.05
C VAL A 98 10.42 -0.86 6.38
N ALA A 99 10.00 -1.99 6.97
CA ALA A 99 10.54 -2.46 8.26
C ALA A 99 12.05 -2.73 8.19
N ARG A 100 12.55 -3.24 7.06
CA ARG A 100 13.98 -3.48 6.85
C ARG A 100 14.76 -2.18 6.69
N ALA A 101 14.24 -1.23 5.92
CA ALA A 101 14.87 0.08 5.73
C ALA A 101 14.93 0.88 7.03
N LEU A 102 13.84 0.92 7.81
CA LEU A 102 13.80 1.62 9.09
C LEU A 102 14.79 1.04 10.10
N ARG A 103 14.90 -0.30 10.20
CA ARG A 103 15.92 -0.94 11.05
C ARG A 103 17.34 -0.59 10.63
N LEU A 104 17.60 -0.59 9.32
CA LEU A 104 18.91 -0.26 8.77
C LEU A 104 19.31 1.21 9.00
N LEU A 105 18.33 2.12 8.99
CA LEU A 105 18.54 3.56 9.14
C LEU A 105 18.45 4.08 10.57
N ARG A 106 18.07 3.23 11.54
CA ARG A 106 17.77 3.62 12.92
C ARG A 106 18.85 4.50 13.57
N ASP A 107 20.11 4.18 13.31
CA ASP A 107 21.28 4.86 13.91
C ASP A 107 21.97 5.83 12.94
N ARG A 108 21.32 6.19 11.82
CA ARG A 108 21.92 6.94 10.69
C ARG A 108 21.14 8.19 10.27
N THR A 109 20.23 8.69 11.12
CA THR A 109 19.22 9.70 10.76
C THR A 109 19.73 11.11 10.43
N SER A 110 21.01 11.43 10.66
CA SER A 110 21.55 12.78 10.42
C SER A 110 21.75 13.09 8.93
N ARG A 111 22.12 12.10 8.12
CA ARG A 111 22.30 12.24 6.65
C ARG A 111 21.09 11.73 5.87
N PHE A 112 20.36 10.75 6.41
CA PHE A 112 19.23 10.12 5.74
C PHE A 112 17.90 10.69 6.24
N GLU A 113 17.14 11.29 5.33
CA GLU A 113 15.80 11.81 5.61
C GLU A 113 14.76 10.79 5.15
N VAL A 114 14.11 10.12 6.10
CA VAL A 114 13.04 9.16 5.79
C VAL A 114 11.77 9.89 5.39
N ILE A 115 11.21 9.51 4.24
CA ILE A 115 9.97 10.05 3.71
C ILE A 115 9.03 8.87 3.45
N ASP A 116 7.98 8.75 4.25
CA ASP A 116 6.94 7.75 4.03
C ASP A 116 6.04 8.17 2.86
N MET A 117 5.71 7.21 2.00
CA MET A 117 4.77 7.43 0.91
C MET A 117 3.36 7.55 1.48
N PRO A 118 2.69 8.70 1.34
CA PRO A 118 1.31 8.83 1.78
C PRO A 118 0.39 7.97 0.91
N ALA A 119 -0.73 7.56 1.49
CA ALA A 119 -1.87 7.08 0.73
C ALA A 119 -2.45 8.24 -0.12
N LEU A 120 -3.04 7.93 -1.27
CA LEU A 120 -3.76 8.91 -2.07
C LEU A 120 -4.92 9.49 -1.28
N SER A 121 -5.13 10.79 -1.43
CA SER A 121 -6.31 11.47 -0.90
C SER A 121 -7.56 11.12 -1.71
N ILE A 122 -8.72 11.52 -1.19
CA ILE A 122 -9.98 11.41 -1.93
C ILE A 122 -9.96 12.31 -3.17
N GLU A 123 -9.35 13.50 -3.07
CA GLU A 123 -9.16 14.44 -4.18
C GLU A 123 -8.32 13.82 -5.30
N ASP A 124 -7.16 13.22 -4.96
CA ASP A 124 -6.34 12.49 -5.94
C ASP A 124 -7.13 11.35 -6.60
N THR A 125 -8.04 10.72 -5.86
CA THR A 125 -8.86 9.61 -6.36
C THR A 125 -9.94 10.12 -7.32
N LEU A 126 -10.58 11.25 -7.02
CA LEU A 126 -11.52 11.94 -7.92
C LEU A 126 -10.82 12.32 -9.23
N ASP A 127 -9.63 12.90 -9.14
CA ASP A 127 -8.84 13.30 -10.31
C ASP A 127 -8.48 12.09 -11.20
N ILE A 128 -8.13 10.95 -10.59
CA ILE A 128 -7.82 9.72 -11.32
C ILE A 128 -9.06 9.10 -11.97
N LEU A 129 -10.21 9.13 -11.28
CA LEU A 129 -11.48 8.61 -11.82
C LEU A 129 -11.96 9.45 -13.01
N GLY A 130 -11.66 10.75 -13.00
CA GLY A 130 -12.09 11.68 -14.03
C GLY A 130 -13.61 11.81 -14.11
N PRO A 131 -14.13 12.45 -15.17
CA PRO A 131 -15.56 12.60 -15.36
C PRO A 131 -16.25 11.23 -15.54
N LEU A 132 -17.36 11.01 -14.84
CA LEU A 132 -18.22 9.82 -14.96
C LEU A 132 -19.00 9.72 -16.30
N THR A 133 -18.74 10.59 -17.28
CA THR A 133 -19.46 10.60 -18.56
C THR A 133 -19.01 9.47 -19.48
N THR A 134 -19.96 8.84 -20.19
CA THR A 134 -19.66 7.93 -21.29
C THR A 134 -19.18 8.72 -22.52
N PRO A 135 -18.02 8.38 -23.13
CA PRO A 135 -17.50 9.09 -24.31
C PRO A 135 -18.35 8.91 -25.58
N ALA A 136 -19.32 7.98 -25.58
CA ALA A 136 -20.11 7.61 -26.75
C ALA A 136 -21.60 8.04 -26.69
N GLY A 137 -22.04 8.73 -25.62
CA GLY A 137 -23.40 9.26 -25.53
C GLY A 137 -23.50 10.70 -26.05
N PRO A 138 -24.69 11.18 -26.48
CA PRO A 138 -24.90 12.63 -26.55
C PRO A 138 -24.53 13.25 -25.18
N PRO A 139 -24.02 14.48 -25.12
CA PRO A 139 -23.81 15.16 -23.84
C PRO A 139 -25.14 15.08 -23.09
N SER A 140 -25.19 14.28 -22.03
CA SER A 140 -26.34 14.24 -21.17
C SER A 140 -26.36 15.59 -20.48
N ASP A 141 -27.37 16.43 -20.79
CA ASP A 141 -27.63 17.70 -20.12
C ASP A 141 -27.92 17.54 -18.62
N VAL A 142 -27.85 16.31 -18.08
CA VAL A 142 -27.94 16.02 -16.66
C VAL A 142 -26.59 16.30 -16.00
N PRO A 143 -26.50 17.31 -15.11
CA PRO A 143 -25.30 17.55 -14.33
C PRO A 143 -24.91 16.28 -13.58
N GLN A 144 -23.63 15.93 -13.61
CA GLN A 144 -23.10 14.88 -12.74
C GLN A 144 -23.48 15.19 -11.29
N ASP A 145 -24.06 14.23 -10.58
CA ASP A 145 -24.30 14.39 -9.15
C ASP A 145 -22.94 14.42 -8.43
N PRO A 146 -22.49 15.57 -7.89
CA PRO A 146 -21.21 15.64 -7.20
C PRO A 146 -21.15 14.71 -5.99
N GLN A 147 -22.31 14.37 -5.40
CA GLN A 147 -22.40 13.44 -4.29
C GLN A 147 -22.12 12.00 -4.73
N GLU A 148 -22.58 11.59 -5.92
CA GLU A 148 -22.31 10.26 -6.46
C GLU A 148 -20.82 10.08 -6.80
N ALA A 149 -20.20 11.10 -7.39
CA ALA A 149 -18.76 11.10 -7.69
C ALA A 149 -17.90 11.04 -6.42
N ASP A 150 -18.22 11.83 -5.39
CA ASP A 150 -17.53 11.81 -4.09
C ASP A 150 -17.71 10.44 -3.40
N TYR A 151 -18.92 9.88 -3.39
CA TYR A 151 -19.17 8.56 -2.82
C TYR A 151 -18.36 7.45 -3.53
N LEU A 152 -18.32 7.47 -4.86
CA LEU A 152 -17.53 6.52 -5.64
C LEU A 152 -16.03 6.67 -5.36
N ALA A 153 -15.52 7.91 -5.28
CA ALA A 153 -14.11 8.15 -4.98
C ALA A 153 -13.72 7.67 -3.58
N ARG A 154 -14.56 7.92 -2.57
CA ARG A 154 -14.36 7.38 -1.21
C ARG A 154 -14.39 5.85 -1.21
N THR A 155 -15.32 5.26 -1.95
CA THR A 155 -15.42 3.80 -2.08
C THR A 155 -14.16 3.21 -2.72
N VAL A 156 -13.72 3.75 -3.87
CA VAL A 156 -12.51 3.31 -4.57
C VAL A 156 -11.27 3.49 -3.69
N ASN A 157 -11.14 4.63 -3.02
CA ASN A 157 -10.01 4.91 -2.13
C ASN A 157 -9.96 3.90 -0.97
N ALA A 158 -11.11 3.63 -0.32
CA ALA A 158 -11.21 2.69 0.77
C ALA A 158 -10.94 1.23 0.35
N LEU A 159 -11.45 0.80 -0.80
CA LEU A 159 -11.18 -0.53 -1.35
C LEU A 159 -9.71 -0.70 -1.76
N ALA A 160 -9.08 0.37 -2.25
CA ALA A 160 -7.69 0.40 -2.66
C ALA A 160 -6.68 0.62 -1.52
N ASP A 161 -7.14 0.86 -0.29
CA ASP A 161 -6.28 1.29 0.84
C ASP A 161 -5.46 2.55 0.47
N GLY A 162 -6.04 3.42 -0.37
CA GLY A 162 -5.40 4.61 -0.94
C GLY A 162 -4.15 4.33 -1.79
N ARG A 163 -3.88 3.09 -2.21
CA ARG A 163 -2.68 2.75 -2.98
C ARG A 163 -2.85 3.15 -4.45
N PRO A 164 -1.95 3.96 -5.03
CA PRO A 164 -2.05 4.41 -6.41
C PRO A 164 -2.25 3.28 -7.44
N ALA A 165 -1.54 2.16 -7.29
CA ALA A 165 -1.68 1.04 -8.22
C ALA A 165 -3.08 0.41 -8.19
N TYR A 166 -3.72 0.35 -7.03
CA TYR A 166 -5.06 -0.24 -6.86
C TYR A 166 -6.15 0.77 -7.23
N VAL A 167 -6.01 2.03 -6.83
CA VAL A 167 -6.91 3.13 -7.27
C VAL A 167 -6.95 3.20 -8.79
N ARG A 168 -5.79 3.23 -9.44
CA ARG A 168 -5.72 3.24 -10.90
C ARG A 168 -6.33 1.98 -11.51
N ALA A 169 -6.10 0.83 -10.88
CA ALA A 169 -6.64 -0.42 -11.39
C ALA A 169 -8.17 -0.43 -11.41
N LEU A 170 -8.79 0.04 -10.31
CA LEU A 170 -10.24 0.20 -10.18
C LEU A 170 -10.79 1.25 -11.14
N ALA A 171 -10.10 2.39 -11.27
CA ALA A 171 -10.53 3.46 -12.17
C ALA A 171 -10.57 3.01 -13.64
N ASP A 172 -9.53 2.34 -14.14
CA ASP A 172 -9.55 1.88 -15.54
C ASP A 172 -10.61 0.77 -15.75
N GLU A 173 -10.86 -0.08 -14.74
CA GLU A 173 -11.88 -1.13 -14.83
C GLU A 173 -13.30 -0.54 -14.86
N LEU A 174 -13.58 0.43 -13.99
CA LEU A 174 -14.85 1.16 -13.97
C LEU A 174 -15.09 1.87 -15.32
N ALA A 175 -14.05 2.49 -15.89
CA ALA A 175 -14.13 3.09 -17.22
C ALA A 175 -14.47 2.04 -18.30
N THR A 176 -13.79 0.89 -18.27
CA THR A 176 -14.07 -0.24 -19.18
C THR A 176 -15.51 -0.71 -19.05
N MET A 177 -16.03 -0.87 -17.82
CA MET A 177 -17.41 -1.30 -17.58
C MET A 177 -18.45 -0.31 -18.10
N ARG A 178 -18.18 1.01 -18.02
CA ARG A 178 -19.03 2.06 -18.59
C ARG A 178 -19.09 1.99 -20.11
N GLU A 179 -17.94 1.80 -20.76
CA GLU A 179 -17.85 1.73 -22.23
C GLU A 179 -18.67 0.57 -22.80
N HIS A 180 -18.77 -0.54 -22.07
CA HIS A 180 -19.55 -1.71 -22.47
C HIS A 180 -21.05 -1.60 -22.14
N GLY A 181 -21.52 -0.46 -21.61
CA GLY A 181 -22.94 -0.19 -21.36
C GLY A 181 -23.57 -0.99 -20.21
N GLY A 182 -22.76 -1.60 -19.35
CA GLY A 182 -23.26 -2.33 -18.19
C GLY A 182 -23.74 -1.39 -17.09
N ALA A 183 -24.79 -1.80 -16.35
CA ALA A 183 -25.29 -1.10 -15.17
C ALA A 183 -24.25 -0.97 -14.02
N GLY A 184 -23.09 -1.61 -14.15
CA GLY A 184 -22.00 -1.63 -13.15
C GLY A 184 -20.91 -0.58 -13.34
N GLY A 185 -21.05 0.38 -14.25
CA GLY A 185 -20.04 1.43 -14.49
C GLY A 185 -19.70 2.30 -13.27
N THR A 186 -20.54 2.29 -12.24
CA THR A 186 -20.32 2.95 -10.94
C THR A 186 -20.19 1.96 -9.78
N ASP A 187 -20.24 0.65 -10.05
CA ASP A 187 -20.12 -0.39 -9.05
C ASP A 187 -18.66 -0.81 -8.84
N ALA A 188 -18.01 -0.14 -7.88
CA ALA A 188 -16.63 -0.42 -7.51
C ALA A 188 -16.42 -1.85 -6.94
N ILE A 189 -17.47 -2.48 -6.40
CA ILE A 189 -17.38 -3.86 -5.87
C ILE A 189 -17.32 -4.84 -7.04
N SER A 190 -18.18 -4.67 -8.05
CA SER A 190 -18.12 -5.47 -9.28
C SER A 190 -16.80 -5.27 -10.03
N ALA A 191 -16.31 -4.03 -10.13
CA ALA A 191 -14.98 -3.75 -10.70
C ALA A 191 -13.86 -4.46 -9.94
N LEU A 192 -13.90 -4.44 -8.60
CA LEU A 192 -12.94 -5.16 -7.78
C LEU A 192 -13.02 -6.69 -7.99
N ALA A 193 -14.23 -7.24 -8.11
CA ALA A 193 -14.43 -8.66 -8.39
C ALA A 193 -13.81 -9.05 -9.75
N ALA A 194 -14.09 -8.29 -10.81
CA ALA A 194 -13.49 -8.52 -12.13
C ALA A 194 -11.95 -8.47 -12.08
N LEU A 195 -11.38 -7.52 -11.34
CA LEU A 195 -9.93 -7.39 -11.16
C LEU A 195 -9.29 -8.53 -10.35
N LEU A 196 -10.04 -9.20 -9.47
CA LEU A 196 -9.58 -10.29 -8.61
C LEU A 196 -9.95 -11.69 -9.11
N ALA A 197 -10.75 -11.79 -10.18
CA ALA A 197 -10.97 -13.03 -10.91
C ALA A 197 -9.64 -13.66 -11.35
N THR A 198 -9.62 -14.96 -11.67
CA THR A 198 -8.41 -15.74 -11.97
C THR A 198 -7.46 -15.07 -12.97
N ASP A 199 -8.00 -14.41 -13.98
CA ASP A 199 -7.23 -13.68 -15.00
C ASP A 199 -7.20 -12.16 -14.83
N GLY A 200 -7.82 -11.67 -13.75
CA GLY A 200 -7.91 -10.27 -13.42
C GLY A 200 -6.55 -9.63 -13.15
N ARG A 201 -6.44 -8.34 -13.48
CA ARG A 201 -5.19 -7.58 -13.37
C ARG A 201 -4.65 -7.52 -11.94
N LEU A 202 -5.53 -7.34 -10.94
CA LEU A 202 -5.11 -7.32 -9.54
C LEU A 202 -4.74 -8.71 -9.03
N ALA A 203 -5.40 -9.78 -9.50
CA ALA A 203 -5.00 -11.15 -9.17
C ALA A 203 -3.58 -11.45 -9.66
N LYS A 204 -3.26 -11.10 -10.91
CA LYS A 204 -1.90 -11.24 -11.48
C LYS A 204 -0.86 -10.42 -10.74
N LEU A 205 -1.18 -9.17 -10.39
CA LEU A 205 -0.28 -8.30 -9.61
C LEU A 205 -0.01 -8.85 -8.21
N CYS A 206 -1.05 -9.31 -7.51
CA CYS A 206 -0.95 -9.88 -6.17
C CYS A 206 -0.13 -11.18 -6.20
N SER A 207 -0.41 -12.07 -7.16
CA SER A 207 0.34 -13.31 -7.39
C SER A 207 1.83 -13.05 -7.59
N PHE A 208 2.18 -12.14 -8.52
CA PHE A 208 3.57 -11.77 -8.75
C PHE A 208 4.23 -11.20 -7.48
N CYS A 209 3.55 -10.28 -6.79
CA CYS A 209 4.12 -9.68 -5.59
C CYS A 209 4.27 -10.69 -4.44
N TYR A 210 3.33 -11.63 -4.30
CA TYR A 210 3.37 -12.71 -3.31
C TYR A 210 4.58 -13.62 -3.54
N GLU A 211 4.69 -14.23 -4.72
CA GLU A 211 5.76 -15.18 -5.04
C GLU A 211 7.13 -14.50 -5.02
N LEU A 212 7.27 -13.29 -5.59
CA LEU A 212 8.54 -12.55 -5.56
C LEU A 212 9.03 -12.30 -4.12
N ARG A 213 8.12 -11.94 -3.20
CA ARG A 213 8.49 -11.66 -1.81
C ARG A 213 8.82 -12.94 -1.05
N LEU A 214 8.05 -14.01 -1.25
CA LEU A 214 8.33 -15.30 -0.63
C LEU A 214 9.66 -15.89 -1.09
N HIS A 215 10.00 -15.80 -2.37
CA HIS A 215 11.30 -16.27 -2.89
C HIS A 215 12.50 -15.49 -2.33
N ARG A 216 12.28 -14.26 -1.84
CA ARG A 216 13.31 -13.44 -1.20
C ARG A 216 13.43 -13.68 0.31
N ALA A 217 12.60 -14.55 0.87
CA ALA A 217 12.65 -14.96 2.27
C ALA A 217 13.00 -16.45 2.38
N ARG A 218 13.66 -16.83 3.49
CA ARG A 218 13.99 -18.23 3.78
C ARG A 218 12.82 -18.94 4.46
N GLY A 219 12.72 -20.26 4.35
CA GLY A 219 11.68 -21.04 5.02
C GLY A 219 10.31 -21.08 4.30
N TYR A 220 10.33 -21.09 2.96
CA TYR A 220 9.16 -20.99 2.06
C TYR A 220 7.88 -21.69 2.56
N GLY A 221 7.95 -22.98 2.91
CA GLY A 221 6.77 -23.74 3.36
C GLY A 221 6.17 -23.22 4.69
N ALA A 222 7.02 -22.88 5.67
CA ALA A 222 6.55 -22.32 6.94
C ALA A 222 5.98 -20.92 6.75
N LEU A 223 6.55 -20.13 5.84
CA LEU A 223 6.04 -18.80 5.51
C LEU A 223 4.66 -18.86 4.85
N LYS A 224 4.45 -19.77 3.89
CA LYS A 224 3.14 -19.99 3.27
C LYS A 224 2.08 -20.38 4.31
N ALA A 225 2.40 -21.34 5.19
CA ALA A 225 1.50 -21.76 6.25
C ALA A 225 1.12 -20.61 7.22
N ILE A 226 2.06 -19.73 7.57
CA ILE A 226 1.75 -18.54 8.38
C ILE A 226 0.82 -17.58 7.63
N LEU A 227 1.05 -17.36 6.34
CA LEU A 227 0.20 -16.48 5.53
C LEU A 227 -1.21 -17.05 5.36
N GLU A 228 -1.36 -18.37 5.25
CA GLU A 228 -2.66 -19.05 5.28
C GLU A 228 -3.38 -18.86 6.63
N ILE A 229 -2.66 -19.02 7.76
CA ILE A 229 -3.22 -18.75 9.10
C ILE A 229 -3.71 -17.29 9.22
N LEU A 230 -2.88 -16.33 8.80
CA LEU A 230 -3.22 -14.90 8.86
C LEU A 230 -4.29 -14.49 7.84
N ALA A 231 -4.42 -15.22 6.74
CA ALA A 231 -5.45 -14.96 5.75
C ALA A 231 -6.83 -15.26 6.35
N GLU A 232 -6.93 -16.32 7.15
CA GLU A 232 -8.13 -16.63 7.92
C GLU A 232 -8.40 -15.62 9.02
N GLU A 233 -7.40 -15.34 9.87
CA GLU A 233 -7.57 -14.45 11.02
C GLU A 233 -6.35 -13.55 11.22
N GLU A 234 -6.56 -12.24 11.21
CA GLU A 234 -5.52 -11.26 11.50
C GLU A 234 -5.54 -10.82 12.97
N GLY A 235 -4.47 -10.16 13.41
CA GLY A 235 -4.37 -9.65 14.77
C GLY A 235 -3.87 -10.69 15.77
N LEU A 236 -3.36 -11.83 15.28
CA LEU A 236 -2.84 -12.92 16.10
C LEU A 236 -1.51 -12.56 16.74
N THR A 237 -1.28 -13.08 17.93
CA THR A 237 -0.02 -13.02 18.66
C THR A 237 0.96 -14.10 18.18
N LEU A 238 2.24 -13.93 18.51
CA LEU A 238 3.28 -14.93 18.25
C LEU A 238 2.89 -16.34 18.75
N THR A 239 2.31 -16.43 19.95
CA THR A 239 1.95 -17.69 20.59
C THR A 239 0.78 -18.38 19.89
N GLU A 240 -0.24 -17.62 19.47
CA GLU A 240 -1.38 -18.17 18.72
C GLU A 240 -0.93 -18.71 17.35
N ILE A 241 -0.05 -17.98 16.65
CA ILE A 241 0.52 -18.42 15.38
C ILE A 241 1.39 -19.66 15.59
N SER A 242 2.24 -19.67 16.62
CA SER A 242 3.12 -20.80 16.95
C SER A 242 2.34 -22.09 17.24
N GLN A 243 1.23 -21.99 17.98
CA GLN A 243 0.33 -23.10 18.25
C GLN A 243 -0.34 -23.62 16.97
N ARG A 244 -0.89 -22.74 16.13
CA ARG A 244 -1.53 -23.13 14.86
C ARG A 244 -0.54 -23.72 13.86
N LEU A 245 0.68 -23.20 13.83
CA LEU A 245 1.77 -23.70 12.97
C LEU A 245 2.39 -25.00 13.49
N GLN A 246 2.12 -25.40 14.73
CA GLN A 246 2.74 -26.55 15.41
C GLN A 246 4.28 -26.45 15.42
N ARG A 247 4.80 -25.26 15.76
CA ARG A 247 6.23 -24.94 15.84
C ARG A 247 6.55 -24.19 17.12
N THR A 248 7.83 -24.16 17.52
CA THR A 248 8.24 -23.47 18.75
C THR A 248 8.13 -21.94 18.58
N PRO A 249 7.80 -21.17 19.63
CA PRO A 249 7.71 -19.72 19.56
C PRO A 249 8.98 -19.04 19.02
N GLY A 250 10.16 -19.60 19.31
CA GLY A 250 11.43 -19.10 18.76
C GLY A 250 11.50 -19.20 17.24
N SER A 251 11.22 -20.38 16.68
CA SER A 251 11.22 -20.57 15.21
C SER A 251 10.11 -19.76 14.53
N THR A 252 8.92 -19.66 15.14
CA THR A 252 7.84 -18.83 14.61
C THR A 252 8.21 -17.35 14.60
N LYS A 253 8.91 -16.86 15.64
CA LYS A 253 9.40 -15.48 15.69
C LYS A 253 10.39 -15.21 14.55
N ASP A 254 11.27 -16.16 14.27
CA ASP A 254 12.20 -16.06 13.14
C ASP A 254 11.44 -15.98 11.80
N TYR A 255 10.46 -16.86 11.57
CA TYR A 255 9.63 -16.82 10.36
C TYR A 255 8.88 -15.49 10.19
N LEU A 256 8.27 -14.99 11.26
CA LEU A 256 7.56 -13.70 11.25
C LEU A 256 8.51 -12.55 10.96
N SER A 257 9.72 -12.54 11.54
CA SER A 257 10.74 -11.56 11.21
C SER A 257 11.11 -11.61 9.72
N TRP A 258 11.19 -12.80 9.10
CA TRP A 258 11.50 -12.88 7.67
C TRP A 258 10.35 -12.42 6.78
N LEU A 259 9.10 -12.61 7.21
CA LEU A 259 7.92 -12.05 6.52
C LEU A 259 7.85 -10.53 6.64
N GLU A 260 8.23 -9.97 7.79
CA GLU A 260 8.39 -8.52 7.98
C GLU A 260 9.55 -7.98 7.13
N ASP A 261 10.66 -8.71 6.98
CA ASP A 261 11.81 -8.31 6.15
C ASP A 261 11.47 -8.16 4.66
N VAL A 262 10.41 -8.84 4.22
CA VAL A 262 9.92 -8.81 2.82
C VAL A 262 8.58 -8.10 2.67
N ASP A 263 8.10 -7.39 3.70
CA ASP A 263 6.83 -6.65 3.71
C ASP A 263 5.63 -7.49 3.24
N LEU A 264 5.55 -8.73 3.73
CA LEU A 264 4.35 -9.56 3.62
C LEU A 264 3.47 -9.46 4.88
N VAL A 265 4.11 -9.36 6.05
CA VAL A 265 3.46 -9.22 7.35
C VAL A 265 3.95 -7.95 8.04
N ALA A 266 3.05 -7.31 8.78
CA ALA A 266 3.35 -6.23 9.69
C ALA A 266 3.01 -6.63 11.13
N ALA A 267 3.79 -6.13 12.08
CA ALA A 267 3.53 -6.29 13.50
C ALA A 267 3.13 -4.95 14.14
N ARG A 268 1.94 -4.89 14.74
CA ARG A 268 1.48 -3.74 15.54
C ARG A 268 1.09 -4.22 16.93
N GLN A 269 1.70 -3.65 17.97
CA GLN A 269 1.41 -4.02 19.36
C GLN A 269 1.43 -5.54 19.61
N LYS A 270 2.45 -6.24 19.08
CA LYS A 270 2.62 -7.70 19.15
C LYS A 270 1.53 -8.53 18.45
N ARG A 271 0.75 -7.91 17.56
CA ARG A 271 -0.25 -8.55 16.73
C ARG A 271 0.18 -8.48 15.26
N TYR A 272 0.04 -9.59 14.56
CA TYR A 272 0.50 -9.75 13.18
C TYR A 272 -0.69 -9.68 12.21
N SER A 273 -0.49 -8.98 11.10
CA SER A 273 -1.45 -8.84 10.01
C SER A 273 -0.71 -8.78 8.68
N PHE A 274 -1.40 -8.96 7.57
CA PHE A 274 -0.84 -8.64 6.26
C PHE A 274 -0.43 -7.18 6.19
N SER A 275 0.70 -6.89 5.56
CA SER A 275 1.09 -5.52 5.22
C SER A 275 0.24 -4.92 4.10
N ASP A 276 -0.56 -5.75 3.43
CA ASP A 276 -1.36 -5.41 2.26
C ASP A 276 -2.73 -6.13 2.33
N PRO A 277 -3.81 -5.40 2.66
CA PRO A 277 -5.14 -6.00 2.78
C PRO A 277 -5.64 -6.65 1.48
N MET A 278 -5.27 -6.09 0.32
CA MET A 278 -5.65 -6.65 -0.99
C MET A 278 -4.94 -7.99 -1.24
N LEU A 279 -3.68 -8.10 -0.81
CA LEU A 279 -2.94 -9.36 -0.87
C LEU A 279 -3.60 -10.44 -0.01
N ARG A 280 -4.14 -10.08 1.16
CA ARG A 280 -4.87 -11.02 2.02
C ARG A 280 -6.08 -11.60 1.31
N VAL A 281 -6.89 -10.76 0.66
CA VAL A 281 -8.04 -11.18 -0.15
C VAL A 281 -7.59 -12.15 -1.24
N TRP A 282 -6.51 -11.81 -1.95
CA TRP A 282 -5.95 -12.67 -2.98
C TRP A 282 -5.48 -14.02 -2.44
N VAL A 283 -4.80 -14.07 -1.28
CA VAL A 283 -4.38 -15.34 -0.64
C VAL A 283 -5.61 -16.20 -0.30
N ARG A 284 -6.65 -15.60 0.27
CA ARG A 284 -7.90 -16.33 0.59
C ARG A 284 -8.57 -16.93 -0.64
N LEU A 285 -8.48 -16.27 -1.80
CA LEU A 285 -9.07 -16.75 -3.05
C LEU A 285 -8.20 -17.79 -3.77
N HIS A 286 -6.90 -17.52 -3.89
CA HIS A 286 -6.03 -18.16 -4.89
C HIS A 286 -4.97 -19.10 -4.29
N CYS A 287 -4.79 -19.12 -2.98
CA CYS A 287 -3.91 -20.09 -2.30
C CYS A 287 -4.68 -21.31 -1.77
N ARG A 288 -5.85 -21.61 -2.34
CA ARG A 288 -6.64 -22.81 -2.05
C ARG A 288 -6.28 -23.97 -2.99
N PRO A 289 -6.62 -25.22 -2.64
CA PRO A 289 -6.38 -26.38 -3.52
C PRO A 289 -7.10 -26.32 -4.87
N SER A 290 -8.24 -25.63 -4.94
CA SER A 290 -9.02 -25.42 -6.15
C SER A 290 -9.08 -23.93 -6.49
N ALA A 291 -9.15 -23.63 -7.79
CA ALA A 291 -9.39 -22.27 -8.27
C ALA A 291 -10.74 -21.74 -7.72
N PRO A 292 -10.84 -20.44 -7.40
CA PRO A 292 -12.09 -19.85 -6.94
C PRO A 292 -13.13 -19.85 -8.08
N ASN A 293 -14.38 -20.19 -7.74
CA ASN A 293 -15.52 -19.96 -8.63
C ASN A 293 -16.12 -18.55 -8.39
N ASP A 294 -17.14 -18.19 -9.16
CA ASP A 294 -17.79 -16.87 -9.08
C ASP A 294 -18.41 -16.61 -7.71
N ASP A 295 -18.97 -17.63 -7.05
CA ASP A 295 -19.55 -17.51 -5.70
C ASP A 295 -18.47 -17.27 -4.63
N ASP A 296 -17.32 -17.94 -4.76
CA ASP A 296 -16.15 -17.74 -3.90
C ASP A 296 -15.61 -16.32 -4.03
N LEU A 297 -15.49 -15.86 -5.28
CA LEU A 297 -15.04 -14.51 -5.62
C LEU A 297 -15.99 -13.47 -5.04
N ALA A 298 -17.28 -13.57 -5.35
CA ALA A 298 -18.29 -12.64 -4.85
C ALA A 298 -18.29 -12.59 -3.32
N ARG A 299 -18.30 -13.76 -2.65
CA ARG A 299 -18.32 -13.84 -1.18
C ARG A 299 -17.09 -13.20 -0.55
N GLU A 300 -15.89 -13.44 -1.08
CA GLU A 300 -14.66 -12.88 -0.52
C GLU A 300 -14.56 -11.37 -0.77
N VAL A 301 -14.92 -10.91 -1.96
CA VAL A 301 -14.91 -9.47 -2.30
C VAL A 301 -15.91 -8.72 -1.43
N HIS A 302 -17.12 -9.24 -1.23
CA HIS A 302 -18.11 -8.62 -0.34
C HIS A 302 -17.62 -8.59 1.11
N ARG A 303 -17.01 -9.68 1.61
CA ARG A 303 -16.42 -9.72 2.95
C ARG A 303 -15.36 -8.63 3.14
N TYR A 304 -14.55 -8.39 2.12
CA TYR A 304 -13.53 -7.34 2.14
C TYR A 304 -14.14 -5.93 2.05
N ALA A 305 -15.09 -5.74 1.13
CA ALA A 305 -15.62 -4.44 0.75
C ALA A 305 -16.58 -3.85 1.78
N LEU A 306 -17.54 -4.64 2.27
CA LEU A 306 -18.64 -4.16 3.11
C LEU A 306 -18.21 -3.34 4.34
N PRO A 307 -17.22 -3.77 5.15
CA PRO A 307 -16.77 -2.97 6.30
C PRO A 307 -15.97 -1.71 5.92
N ARG A 308 -15.63 -1.51 4.64
CA ARG A 308 -14.84 -0.38 4.14
C ARG A 308 -15.67 0.66 3.39
N LEU A 309 -16.94 0.38 3.10
CA LEU A 309 -17.78 1.31 2.37
C LEU A 309 -17.99 2.60 3.19
N PRO A 310 -18.04 3.76 2.51
CA PRO A 310 -18.38 5.01 3.18
C PRO A 310 -19.75 4.87 3.85
N GLN A 311 -19.85 5.27 5.12
CA GLN A 311 -21.17 5.34 5.75
C GLN A 311 -21.97 6.44 5.03
N PRO A 312 -23.26 6.22 4.71
CA PRO A 312 -24.10 7.30 4.24
C PRO A 312 -24.11 8.41 5.29
N PRO A 313 -24.18 9.69 4.88
CA PRO A 313 -24.31 10.79 5.83
C PRO A 313 -25.51 10.49 6.74
N GLU A 314 -25.27 10.51 8.05
CA GLU A 314 -26.29 10.22 9.07
C GLU A 314 -27.50 11.11 8.79
N ALA A 315 -28.67 10.50 8.56
CA ALA A 315 -29.89 11.26 8.39
C ALA A 315 -30.05 12.18 9.61
N PRO A 316 -30.36 13.48 9.43
CA PRO A 316 -30.55 14.37 10.56
C PRO A 316 -31.54 13.71 11.52
N PRO A 317 -31.26 13.70 12.83
CA PRO A 317 -32.10 13.00 13.79
C PRO A 317 -33.53 13.48 13.59
N ALA A 318 -34.44 12.53 13.34
CA ALA A 318 -35.85 12.82 13.21
C ALA A 318 -36.24 13.70 14.41
N ARG A 319 -36.74 14.91 14.14
CA ARG A 319 -37.28 15.78 15.19
C ARG A 319 -38.28 14.92 15.95
N LYS A 320 -37.91 14.55 17.18
CA LYS A 320 -38.88 14.02 18.12
C LYS A 320 -39.90 15.13 18.28
N GLU A 321 -41.12 14.91 17.81
CA GLU A 321 -42.25 15.72 18.23
C GLU A 321 -42.30 15.58 19.76
N GLU A 322 -41.92 16.64 20.45
CA GLU A 322 -42.06 16.71 21.89
C GLU A 322 -43.55 16.58 22.20
N PRO A 323 -43.97 15.58 23.01
CA PRO A 323 -45.33 15.57 23.50
C PRO A 323 -45.52 16.82 24.33
N ALA A 324 -46.53 17.62 23.97
CA ALA A 324 -46.93 18.82 24.70
C ALA A 324 -47.26 18.46 26.15
N PHE A 325 -46.30 18.62 27.05
CA PHE A 325 -46.52 18.49 28.47
C PHE A 325 -47.07 19.80 29.03
N ALA A 326 -48.24 19.69 29.63
CA ALA A 326 -48.91 20.75 30.34
C ALA A 326 -48.00 21.36 31.41
N MET A 327 -47.97 22.69 31.44
CA MET A 327 -47.28 23.52 32.41
C MET A 327 -47.74 23.18 33.84
N ALA A 328 -46.86 22.56 34.63
CA ALA A 328 -46.96 22.52 36.09
C ALA A 328 -45.60 22.93 36.67
N GLY A 329 -45.59 24.03 37.42
CA GLY A 329 -44.38 24.67 37.93
C GLY A 329 -43.61 23.85 38.96
N GLY A 330 -42.29 24.02 38.95
CA GLY A 330 -41.34 23.51 39.96
C GLY A 330 -39.98 24.22 39.85
N PRO A 331 -39.20 24.32 40.94
CA PRO A 331 -38.37 25.50 41.30
C PRO A 331 -36.93 25.50 40.70
N PRO A 332 -36.14 26.59 40.87
CA PRO A 332 -35.05 26.94 39.96
C PRO A 332 -33.69 26.31 40.30
N SER A 333 -32.94 26.03 39.22
CA SER A 333 -31.47 26.02 39.02
C SER A 333 -30.52 25.67 40.17
N GLY A 334 -29.59 24.76 39.87
CA GLY A 334 -28.28 24.69 40.50
C GLY A 334 -27.23 24.18 39.51
N ILE A 335 -26.51 25.11 38.86
CA ILE A 335 -25.25 24.82 38.14
C ILE A 335 -24.12 25.02 39.15
N ILE A 336 -23.21 24.06 39.24
CA ILE A 336 -21.95 24.17 39.97
C ILE A 336 -20.84 24.33 38.93
N GLU A 337 -20.21 25.49 38.89
CA GLU A 337 -18.89 25.69 38.26
C GLU A 337 -17.81 25.44 39.31
N ILE A 338 -16.72 24.78 38.89
CA ILE A 338 -15.52 24.54 39.69
C ILE A 338 -14.35 25.18 38.93
N ASP A 339 -13.58 26.02 39.63
CA ASP A 339 -12.28 26.56 39.18
C ASP A 339 -11.22 25.45 38.99
#